data_AF-A0AB38AIE7-F1
#
_entry.id   AF-A0AB38AIE7-F1
#
_cell.length_a   1.000
_cell.length_b   1.000
_cell.length_c   1.000
_cell.angle_alpha   90.00
_cell.angle_beta   90.00
_cell.angle_gamma   90.00
#
_symmetry.space_group_name_H-M   'P 1'
#
loop_
_entity.id
_entity.type
_entity.pdbx_description
1 polymer ?
#
loop_
_entity_poly.entity_id
_entity_poly.type
_entity_poly.pdbx_seq_one_letter_code
_entity_poly.pdbx_strand_id
1 'polypeptide(L)'
;MTTMLEQRYRTVLRLLPSYYRAAREEEMVEAYLHGIDERQRDELRPAWGEVASIAALAVRTRMGAAGAPARYATLGAVVRLFALLSVLLQAASGVTGQALLLAWVHGAAPRDRDMVLEGFTGHGAAAGLYEVVRWLIPPAWTVAYLALLRDHRRTALAFAALAALPGLAFVTQHLGSGQDALAVSFSLTATVFSWLTVVALCCAFHRDAPPARLPLASPGLALMGTCVLMGASTVVWQGGADPGWAGGVAFVAAAAVWLVARCRSPQPAGDPALPVALAALGLAVLVERTLSLAFLADAHAPGVLLTVTAVQAGVIAALAAALTAIGSRGLTAARYGTG
;
A
#
# COMPACT_ATOMS: atom_id res chain seq x y z
N MET A 1 -28.71 25.65 26.88
CA MET A 1 -27.46 25.26 27.57
C MET A 1 -27.04 23.92 26.99
N THR A 2 -25.82 23.80 26.45
CA THR A 2 -25.36 22.51 25.88
C THR A 2 -24.93 21.58 27.00
N THR A 3 -25.43 20.34 27.05
CA THR A 3 -25.06 19.35 28.08
C THR A 3 -23.61 18.87 27.90
N MET A 4 -22.99 18.30 28.94
CA MET A 4 -21.59 17.87 28.86
C MET A 4 -21.39 16.74 27.84
N LEU A 5 -22.36 15.84 27.72
CA LEU A 5 -22.37 14.77 26.72
C LEU A 5 -22.53 15.28 25.29
N GLU A 6 -23.36 16.31 25.10
CA GLU A 6 -23.46 16.98 23.80
C GLU A 6 -22.10 17.55 23.36
N GLN A 7 -21.37 18.20 24.28
CA GLN A 7 -20.02 18.71 24.00
C GLN A 7 -19.03 17.57 23.68
N ARG A 8 -19.12 16.43 24.38
CA ARG A 8 -18.31 15.23 24.09
C ARG A 8 -18.60 14.68 22.70
N TYR A 9 -19.87 14.54 22.31
CA TYR A 9 -20.24 14.10 20.96
C TYR A 9 -19.79 15.10 19.89
N ARG A 10 -20.02 16.41 20.08
CA ARG A 10 -19.53 17.45 19.17
C ARG A 10 -18.02 17.40 19.02
N THR A 11 -17.27 17.07 20.08
CA THR A 11 -15.81 16.89 20.02
C THR A 11 -15.44 15.70 19.13
N VAL A 12 -16.11 14.55 19.28
CA VAL A 12 -15.88 13.37 18.42
C VAL A 12 -16.28 13.66 16.96
N LEU A 13 -17.38 14.37 16.74
CA LEU A 13 -17.84 14.75 15.40
C LEU A 13 -16.85 15.66 14.68
N ARG A 14 -15.95 16.38 15.38
CA ARG A 14 -14.87 17.16 14.72
C ARG A 14 -13.95 16.32 13.84
N LEU A 15 -13.92 14.99 14.02
CA LEU A 15 -13.25 14.07 13.10
C LEU A 15 -13.82 14.17 11.66
N LEU A 16 -15.12 14.43 11.53
CA LEU A 16 -15.81 14.59 10.25
C LEU A 16 -15.35 15.87 9.53
N PRO A 17 -15.25 15.84 8.19
CA PRO A 17 -14.99 17.02 7.38
C PRO A 17 -15.96 18.17 7.67
N SER A 18 -15.46 19.41 7.60
CA SER A 18 -16.27 20.61 7.87
C SER A 18 -17.52 20.71 6.99
N TYR A 19 -17.43 20.33 5.71
CA TYR A 19 -18.57 20.35 4.79
C TYR A 19 -19.69 19.39 5.23
N TYR A 20 -19.31 18.22 5.77
CA TYR A 20 -20.27 17.22 6.21
C TYR A 20 -20.91 17.62 7.54
N ARG A 21 -20.11 18.16 8.45
CA ARG A 21 -20.60 18.71 9.73
C ARG A 21 -21.60 19.83 9.54
N ALA A 22 -21.30 20.79 8.65
CA ALA A 22 -22.19 21.92 8.38
C ALA A 22 -23.60 21.49 7.95
N ALA A 23 -23.74 20.32 7.32
CA ALA A 23 -25.02 19.82 6.82
C ALA A 23 -25.71 18.81 7.75
N ARG A 24 -24.97 18.06 8.58
CA ARG A 24 -25.48 16.88 9.30
C ARG A 24 -25.10 16.80 10.78
N GLU A 25 -24.31 17.73 11.31
CA GLU A 25 -23.87 17.68 12.72
C GLU A 25 -25.07 17.71 13.68
N GLU A 26 -26.03 18.61 13.48
CA GLU A 26 -27.19 18.76 14.36
C GLU A 26 -28.08 17.52 14.35
N GLU A 27 -28.42 17.02 13.16
CA GLU A 27 -29.21 15.79 13.00
C GLU A 27 -28.52 14.57 13.66
N MET A 28 -27.19 14.47 13.55
CA MET A 28 -26.45 13.36 14.17
C MET A 28 -26.41 13.48 15.69
N VAL A 29 -26.17 14.67 16.23
CA VAL A 29 -26.18 14.90 17.68
C VAL A 29 -27.56 14.62 18.25
N GLU A 30 -28.62 15.07 17.59
CA GLU A 30 -30.00 14.79 17.98
C GLU A 30 -30.26 13.28 17.99
N ALA A 31 -29.86 12.56 16.93
CA ALA A 31 -30.01 11.11 16.85
C ALA A 31 -29.26 10.36 17.97
N TYR A 32 -28.04 10.78 18.33
CA TYR A 32 -27.27 10.16 19.42
C TYR A 32 -27.82 10.48 20.82
N LEU A 33 -28.47 11.62 20.99
CA LEU A 33 -29.11 12.01 22.25
C LEU A 33 -30.55 11.49 22.37
N HIS A 34 -31.14 11.01 21.26
CA HIS A 34 -32.51 10.51 21.22
C HIS A 34 -32.67 9.29 22.14
N GLY A 35 -33.62 9.37 23.08
CA GLY A 35 -33.89 8.31 24.05
C GLY A 35 -33.02 8.31 25.30
N ILE A 36 -32.08 9.26 25.45
CA ILE A 36 -31.30 9.45 26.67
C ILE A 36 -31.99 10.47 27.58
N ASP A 37 -32.38 10.03 28.77
CA ASP A 37 -33.02 10.87 29.77
C ASP A 37 -32.12 12.06 30.16
N GLU A 38 -32.71 13.25 30.27
CA GLU A 38 -32.02 14.53 30.48
C GLU A 38 -31.08 14.48 31.70
N ARG A 39 -31.49 13.72 32.73
CA ARG A 39 -30.78 13.56 34.01
C ARG A 39 -29.54 12.67 33.94
N GLN A 40 -29.46 11.78 32.95
CA GLN A 40 -28.33 10.84 32.79
C GLN A 40 -27.28 11.34 31.79
N ARG A 41 -27.59 12.42 31.04
CA ARG A 41 -26.71 12.91 29.97
C ARG A 41 -25.32 13.28 30.47
N ASP A 42 -25.18 13.94 31.62
CA ASP A 42 -23.86 14.45 32.04
C ASP A 42 -22.86 13.37 32.52
N GLU A 43 -23.36 12.19 32.91
CA GLU A 43 -22.53 11.08 33.40
C GLU A 43 -22.04 10.16 32.28
N LEU A 44 -22.80 10.07 31.19
CA LEU A 44 -22.53 9.16 30.08
C LEU A 44 -21.35 9.63 29.22
N ARG A 45 -20.65 8.66 28.60
CA ARG A 45 -19.58 8.91 27.62
C ARG A 45 -19.95 8.23 26.31
N PRO A 46 -19.52 8.78 25.15
CA PRO A 46 -19.66 8.11 23.87
C PRO A 46 -19.03 6.74 23.93
N ALA A 47 -19.75 5.72 23.51
CA ALA A 47 -19.23 4.35 23.48
C ALA A 47 -18.09 4.27 22.45
N TRP A 48 -17.09 3.44 22.73
CA TRP A 48 -15.98 3.23 21.77
C TRP A 48 -16.47 2.77 20.39
N GLY A 49 -17.58 2.01 20.34
CA GLY A 49 -18.23 1.63 19.09
C GLY A 49 -18.78 2.81 18.29
N GLU A 50 -19.34 3.82 18.96
CA GLU A 50 -19.84 5.05 18.32
C GLU A 50 -18.67 5.90 17.80
N VAL A 51 -17.61 6.05 18.60
CA VAL A 51 -16.39 6.74 18.18
C VAL A 51 -15.78 6.07 16.95
N ALA A 52 -15.71 4.73 16.94
CA ALA A 52 -15.23 3.96 15.78
C ALA A 52 -16.14 4.13 14.56
N SER A 53 -17.47 4.16 14.75
CA SER A 53 -18.44 4.42 13.68
C SER A 53 -18.26 5.82 13.08
N ILE A 54 -18.11 6.86 13.92
CA ILE A 54 -17.88 8.24 13.49
C ILE A 54 -16.52 8.35 12.78
N ALA A 55 -15.48 7.69 13.27
CA ALA A 55 -14.18 7.65 12.61
C ALA A 55 -14.25 6.97 11.24
N ALA A 56 -14.95 5.83 11.13
CA ALA A 56 -15.17 5.13 9.86
C ALA A 56 -15.96 6.01 8.87
N LEU A 57 -16.98 6.74 9.34
CA LEU A 57 -17.72 7.71 8.54
C LEU A 57 -16.84 8.89 8.10
N ALA A 58 -15.95 9.39 8.97
CA ALA A 58 -15.00 10.45 8.65
C ALA A 58 -14.03 10.02 7.55
N VAL A 59 -13.52 8.78 7.61
CA VAL A 59 -12.69 8.22 6.53
C VAL A 59 -13.50 8.12 5.24
N ARG A 60 -14.69 7.52 5.28
CA ARG A 60 -15.54 7.33 4.10
C ARG A 60 -15.89 8.65 3.40
N THR A 61 -16.27 9.67 4.16
CA THR A 61 -16.62 11.01 3.63
C THR A 61 -15.41 11.71 3.02
N ARG A 62 -14.21 11.55 3.62
CA ARG A 62 -12.95 12.08 3.05
C ARG A 62 -12.51 11.37 1.77
N MET A 63 -12.88 10.11 1.58
CA MET A 63 -12.54 9.29 0.41
C MET A 63 -13.52 9.42 -0.77
N GLY A 64 -14.40 10.43 -0.73
CA GLY A 64 -15.28 10.77 -1.85
C GLY A 64 -16.59 9.98 -1.85
N ALA A 65 -17.36 10.11 -0.78
CA ALA A 65 -18.77 9.69 -0.77
C ALA A 65 -19.60 10.49 -1.80
N ALA A 66 -20.77 9.96 -2.20
CA ALA A 66 -21.68 10.66 -3.12
C ALA A 66 -21.98 12.09 -2.63
N GLY A 67 -21.81 13.09 -3.51
CA GLY A 67 -21.97 14.51 -3.18
C GLY A 67 -20.78 15.18 -2.50
N ALA A 68 -19.64 14.49 -2.35
CA ALA A 68 -18.44 15.10 -1.78
C ALA A 68 -17.83 16.17 -2.73
N PRO A 69 -17.28 17.28 -2.18
CA PRO A 69 -16.56 18.27 -2.97
C PRO A 69 -15.43 17.65 -3.80
N ALA A 70 -15.13 18.24 -4.96
CA ALA A 70 -14.16 17.73 -5.94
C ALA A 70 -12.81 17.30 -5.33
N ARG A 71 -12.30 18.04 -4.33
CA ARG A 71 -11.05 17.73 -3.61
C ARG A 71 -11.06 16.38 -2.87
N TYR A 72 -12.20 15.96 -2.34
CA TYR A 72 -12.32 14.69 -1.62
C TYR A 72 -12.56 13.54 -2.61
N ALA A 73 -13.23 13.81 -3.72
CA ALA A 73 -13.35 12.86 -4.82
C ALA A 73 -11.97 12.52 -5.42
N THR A 74 -11.12 13.52 -5.67
CA THR A 74 -9.75 13.30 -6.17
C THR A 74 -8.88 12.59 -5.15
N LEU A 75 -8.93 12.97 -3.87
CA LEU A 75 -8.21 12.27 -2.81
C LEU A 75 -8.63 10.80 -2.70
N GLY A 76 -9.93 10.53 -2.75
CA GLY A 76 -10.45 9.16 -2.80
C GLY A 76 -9.93 8.38 -4.01
N ALA A 77 -9.87 9.00 -5.18
CA ALA A 77 -9.33 8.38 -6.39
C ALA A 77 -7.83 8.09 -6.26
N VAL A 78 -7.05 9.02 -5.70
CA VAL A 78 -5.61 8.82 -5.40
C VAL A 78 -5.42 7.59 -4.52
N VAL A 79 -6.16 7.51 -3.40
CA VAL A 79 -5.96 6.43 -2.43
C VAL A 79 -6.41 5.08 -2.97
N ARG A 80 -7.48 5.03 -3.79
CA ARG A 80 -7.89 3.83 -4.54
C ARG A 80 -6.84 3.38 -5.53
N LEU A 81 -6.29 4.29 -6.32
CA LEU A 81 -5.23 3.97 -7.28
C LEU A 81 -3.96 3.53 -6.57
N PHE A 82 -3.55 4.22 -5.50
CA PHE A 82 -2.40 3.82 -4.69
C PHE A 82 -2.58 2.41 -4.13
N ALA A 83 -3.72 2.12 -3.48
CA ALA A 83 -4.00 0.81 -2.92
C ALA A 83 -4.00 -0.29 -3.99
N LEU A 84 -4.60 -0.05 -5.16
CA LEU A 84 -4.63 -1.02 -6.25
C LEU A 84 -3.23 -1.30 -6.81
N LEU A 85 -2.45 -0.24 -7.08
CA LEU A 85 -1.10 -0.36 -7.64
C LEU A 85 -0.12 -0.97 -6.62
N SER A 86 -0.24 -0.62 -5.34
CA SER A 86 0.62 -1.17 -4.29
C SER A 86 0.30 -2.64 -4.01
N VAL A 87 -0.98 -3.05 -4.00
CA VAL A 87 -1.35 -4.47 -3.92
C VAL A 87 -0.81 -5.27 -5.12
N LEU A 88 -0.90 -4.71 -6.34
CA LEU A 88 -0.32 -5.35 -7.53
C LEU A 88 1.21 -5.50 -7.40
N LEU A 89 1.89 -4.47 -6.92
CA LEU A 89 3.34 -4.50 -6.71
C LEU A 89 3.71 -5.56 -5.66
N GLN A 90 3.00 -5.61 -4.53
CA GLN A 90 3.22 -6.62 -3.48
C GLN A 90 2.95 -8.04 -4.00
N ALA A 91 1.91 -8.23 -4.81
CA ALA A 91 1.62 -9.52 -5.46
C ALA A 91 2.77 -9.95 -6.38
N ALA A 92 3.26 -9.03 -7.21
CA ALA A 92 4.38 -9.29 -8.11
C ALA A 92 5.67 -9.62 -7.36
N SER A 93 6.00 -8.85 -6.32
CA SER A 93 7.16 -9.10 -5.46
C SER A 93 7.05 -10.44 -4.75
N GLY A 94 5.87 -10.78 -4.22
CA GLY A 94 5.62 -12.05 -3.57
C GLY A 94 5.82 -13.25 -4.50
N VAL A 95 5.27 -13.20 -5.72
CA VAL A 95 5.46 -14.27 -6.71
C VAL A 95 6.90 -14.35 -7.18
N THR A 96 7.54 -13.21 -7.44
CA THR A 96 8.94 -13.14 -7.90
C THR A 96 9.90 -13.70 -6.86
N GLY A 97 9.72 -13.35 -5.59
CA GLY A 97 10.52 -13.87 -4.49
C GLY A 97 10.44 -15.39 -4.37
N GLN A 98 9.23 -15.97 -4.52
CA GLN A 98 9.07 -17.42 -4.50
C GLN A 98 9.67 -18.11 -5.73
N ALA A 99 9.49 -17.54 -6.92
CA ALA A 99 10.09 -18.06 -8.14
C ALA A 99 11.62 -18.03 -8.07
N LEU A 100 12.20 -16.96 -7.53
CA LEU A 100 13.65 -16.82 -7.32
C LEU A 100 14.18 -17.88 -6.35
N LEU A 101 13.50 -18.09 -5.23
CA LEU A 101 13.89 -19.12 -4.27
C LEU A 101 13.87 -20.50 -4.92
N LEU A 102 12.80 -20.85 -5.65
CA LEU A 102 12.69 -22.13 -6.34
C LEU A 102 13.77 -22.30 -7.43
N ALA A 103 14.02 -21.26 -8.23
CA ALA A 103 15.05 -21.29 -9.26
C ALA A 103 16.46 -21.46 -8.65
N TRP A 104 16.73 -20.78 -7.53
CA TRP A 104 17.96 -20.94 -6.78
C TRP A 104 18.10 -22.35 -6.23
N VAL A 105 17.08 -22.89 -5.56
CA VAL A 105 17.10 -24.27 -5.02
C VAL A 105 17.34 -25.29 -6.14
N HIS A 106 16.77 -25.09 -7.32
CA HIS A 106 16.99 -25.99 -8.46
C HIS A 106 18.46 -26.00 -8.94
N GLY A 107 19.11 -24.83 -8.94
CA GLY A 107 20.51 -24.67 -9.37
C GLY A 107 21.56 -24.87 -8.28
N ALA A 108 21.18 -24.86 -7.00
CA ALA A 108 22.10 -24.89 -5.86
C ALA A 108 22.86 -26.23 -5.75
N ALA A 109 23.99 -26.26 -5.04
CA ALA A 109 24.70 -27.50 -4.75
C ALA A 109 23.87 -28.41 -3.82
N PRO A 110 24.07 -29.75 -3.82
CA PRO A 110 23.28 -30.65 -2.98
C PRO A 110 23.21 -30.24 -1.51
N ARG A 111 24.36 -29.85 -0.93
CA ARG A 111 24.45 -29.38 0.46
C ARG A 111 23.56 -28.16 0.76
N ASP A 112 23.48 -27.21 -0.17
CA ASP A 112 22.68 -25.99 -0.01
C ASP A 112 21.19 -26.28 -0.18
N ARG A 113 20.83 -27.22 -1.07
CA ARG A 113 19.46 -27.71 -1.21
C ARG A 113 19.00 -28.44 0.05
N ASP A 114 19.85 -29.30 0.59
CA ASP A 114 19.57 -30.06 1.80
C ASP A 114 19.32 -29.12 2.98
N MET A 115 20.08 -28.04 3.11
CA MET A 115 19.86 -27.00 4.14
C MET A 115 18.46 -26.36 4.03
N VAL A 116 18.00 -26.05 2.82
CA VAL A 116 16.64 -25.49 2.64
C VAL A 116 15.57 -26.53 2.94
N LEU A 117 15.73 -27.75 2.43
CA LEU A 117 14.77 -28.84 2.64
C LEU A 117 14.69 -29.25 4.11
N GLU A 118 15.80 -29.23 4.83
CA GLU A 118 15.87 -29.50 6.28
C GLU A 118 15.06 -28.49 7.10
N GLY A 119 14.93 -27.24 6.63
CA GLY A 119 13.98 -26.28 7.21
C GLY A 119 12.53 -26.77 7.16
N PHE A 120 12.14 -27.46 6.09
CA PHE A 120 10.79 -28.01 5.91
C PHE A 120 10.59 -29.37 6.57
N THR A 121 11.61 -30.24 6.60
CA THR A 121 11.44 -31.65 7.01
C THR A 121 12.23 -32.05 8.26
N GLY A 122 13.25 -31.29 8.65
CA GLY A 122 14.25 -31.67 9.66
C GLY A 122 13.83 -31.45 11.12
N HIS A 123 12.85 -30.58 11.38
CA HIS A 123 12.53 -30.10 12.73
C HIS A 123 11.18 -30.61 13.27
N GLY A 124 10.64 -31.67 12.68
CA GLY A 124 9.34 -32.26 13.03
C GLY A 124 8.14 -31.60 12.34
N ALA A 125 6.98 -32.24 12.43
CA ALA A 125 5.79 -31.88 11.64
C ALA A 125 5.28 -30.45 11.91
N ALA A 126 5.36 -29.96 13.15
CA ALA A 126 4.89 -28.63 13.52
C ALA A 126 5.78 -27.51 12.94
N ALA A 127 7.10 -27.66 13.00
CA ALA A 127 8.05 -26.71 12.43
C ALA A 127 7.98 -26.72 10.90
N GLY A 128 7.87 -27.91 10.29
CA GLY A 128 7.66 -28.03 8.85
C GLY A 128 6.37 -27.35 8.38
N LEU A 129 5.26 -27.54 9.10
CA LEU A 129 4.00 -26.85 8.81
C LEU A 129 4.15 -25.32 8.91
N TYR A 130 4.88 -24.83 9.91
CA TYR A 130 5.15 -23.40 10.05
C TYR A 130 5.91 -22.83 8.85
N GLU A 131 6.96 -23.51 8.38
CA GLU A 131 7.72 -23.07 7.21
C GLU A 131 6.91 -23.15 5.91
N VAL A 132 6.09 -24.18 5.73
CA VAL A 132 5.15 -24.27 4.60
C VAL A 132 4.16 -23.10 4.61
N VAL A 133 3.57 -22.79 5.77
CA VAL A 133 2.66 -21.65 5.92
C VAL A 133 3.39 -20.35 5.60
N ARG A 134 4.58 -20.14 6.16
CA ARG A 134 5.42 -18.95 5.89
C ARG A 134 5.72 -18.79 4.39
N TRP A 135 5.99 -19.89 3.70
CA TRP A 135 6.26 -19.92 2.26
C TRP A 135 5.00 -19.59 1.42
N LEU A 136 3.82 -20.04 1.86
CA LEU A 136 2.54 -19.81 1.19
C LEU A 136 1.92 -18.42 1.48
N ILE A 137 2.40 -17.68 2.47
CA ILE A 137 1.81 -16.38 2.83
C ILE A 137 2.05 -15.30 1.76
N PRO A 138 3.27 -15.07 1.20
CA PRO A 138 3.50 -14.04 0.20
C PRO A 138 2.56 -14.07 -1.04
N PRO A 139 2.25 -15.23 -1.66
CA PRO A 139 1.31 -15.27 -2.79
C PRO A 139 -0.14 -14.92 -2.41
N ALA A 140 -0.48 -14.81 -1.12
CA ALA A 140 -1.79 -14.28 -0.70
C ALA A 140 -2.02 -12.84 -1.19
N TRP A 141 -0.98 -12.05 -1.45
CA TRP A 141 -1.12 -10.75 -2.12
C TRP A 141 -1.74 -10.88 -3.51
N THR A 142 -1.43 -11.94 -4.25
CA THR A 142 -2.03 -12.23 -5.56
C THR A 142 -3.50 -12.57 -5.44
N VAL A 143 -3.87 -13.35 -4.41
CA VAL A 143 -5.27 -13.66 -4.10
C VAL A 143 -6.01 -12.37 -3.73
N ALA A 144 -5.38 -11.50 -2.93
CA ALA A 144 -5.94 -10.21 -2.56
C ALA A 144 -6.20 -9.32 -3.78
N TYR A 145 -5.24 -9.25 -4.71
CA TYR A 145 -5.37 -8.51 -5.95
C TYR A 145 -6.51 -9.04 -6.83
N LEU A 146 -6.57 -10.35 -7.06
CA LEU A 146 -7.62 -10.98 -7.89
C LEU A 146 -8.99 -10.84 -7.24
N ALA A 147 -9.08 -10.98 -5.92
CA ALA A 147 -10.30 -10.74 -5.16
C ALA A 147 -10.77 -9.29 -5.32
N LEU A 148 -9.84 -8.33 -5.28
CA LEU A 148 -10.14 -6.91 -5.46
C LEU A 148 -10.70 -6.62 -6.87
N LEU A 149 -10.10 -7.21 -7.92
CA LEU A 149 -10.60 -7.10 -9.29
C LEU A 149 -11.98 -7.72 -9.51
N ARG A 150 -12.34 -8.74 -8.71
CA ARG A 150 -13.67 -9.36 -8.69
C ARG A 150 -14.66 -8.67 -7.73
N ASP A 151 -14.29 -7.51 -7.22
CA ASP A 151 -15.07 -6.72 -6.24
C ASP A 151 -15.33 -7.44 -4.90
N HIS A 152 -14.56 -8.47 -4.57
CA HIS A 152 -14.61 -9.19 -3.29
C HIS A 152 -13.75 -8.49 -2.22
N ARG A 153 -14.12 -7.26 -1.85
CA ARG A 153 -13.34 -6.34 -1.00
C ARG A 153 -12.94 -6.92 0.36
N ARG A 154 -13.85 -7.64 1.03
CA ARG A 154 -13.58 -8.27 2.33
C ARG A 154 -12.51 -9.36 2.22
N THR A 155 -12.60 -10.20 1.20
CA THR A 155 -11.60 -11.24 0.96
C THR A 155 -10.26 -10.63 0.57
N ALA A 156 -10.28 -9.57 -0.26
CA ALA A 156 -9.07 -8.84 -0.61
C ALA A 156 -8.35 -8.30 0.64
N LEU A 157 -9.10 -7.67 1.55
CA LEU A 157 -8.55 -7.15 2.81
C LEU A 157 -8.03 -8.27 3.72
N ALA A 158 -8.77 -9.37 3.86
CA ALA A 158 -8.34 -10.50 4.69
C ALA A 158 -7.04 -11.12 4.19
N PHE A 159 -6.91 -11.36 2.89
CA PHE A 159 -5.69 -11.92 2.30
C PHE A 159 -4.53 -10.91 2.32
N ALA A 160 -4.78 -9.62 2.09
CA ALA A 160 -3.75 -8.58 2.21
C ALA A 160 -3.21 -8.47 3.65
N ALA A 161 -4.11 -8.48 4.64
CA ALA A 161 -3.72 -8.44 6.05
C ALA A 161 -2.94 -9.71 6.43
N LEU A 162 -3.42 -10.89 6.03
CA LEU A 162 -2.72 -12.16 6.23
C LEU A 162 -1.31 -12.13 5.63
N ALA A 163 -1.17 -11.59 4.42
CA ALA A 163 0.10 -11.45 3.72
C ALA A 163 1.08 -10.47 4.39
N ALA A 164 0.57 -9.48 5.12
CA ALA A 164 1.37 -8.48 5.84
C ALA A 164 1.80 -8.91 7.27
N LEU A 165 1.17 -9.95 7.83
CA LEU A 165 1.46 -10.43 9.19
C LEU A 165 2.92 -10.87 9.44
N PRO A 166 3.58 -11.61 8.52
CA PRO A 166 4.96 -12.05 8.77
C PRO A 166 5.93 -10.90 9.03
N GLY A 167 5.70 -9.74 8.42
CA GLY A 167 6.53 -8.55 8.65
C GLY A 167 6.48 -8.09 10.10
N LEU A 168 5.29 -8.09 10.74
CA LEU A 168 5.18 -7.74 12.16
C LEU A 168 5.87 -8.76 13.06
N ALA A 169 5.66 -10.06 12.79
CA ALA A 169 6.30 -11.11 13.56
C ALA A 169 7.83 -10.97 13.50
N PHE A 170 8.38 -10.73 12.30
CA PHE A 170 9.80 -10.47 12.10
C PHE A 170 10.26 -9.25 12.92
N VAL A 171 9.58 -8.11 12.81
CA VAL A 171 9.95 -6.90 13.56
C VAL A 171 9.92 -7.14 15.08
N THR A 172 8.91 -7.84 15.60
CA THR A 172 8.81 -8.12 17.05
C THR A 172 9.90 -9.07 17.56
N GLN A 173 10.33 -10.05 16.76
CA GLN A 173 11.39 -10.98 17.14
C GLN A 173 12.77 -10.33 17.19
N HIS A 174 12.98 -9.32 16.33
CA HIS A 174 14.28 -8.66 16.19
C HIS A 174 14.37 -7.34 16.96
N LEU A 175 13.26 -6.85 17.52
CA LEU A 175 13.26 -5.71 18.42
C LEU A 175 13.97 -6.10 19.74
N GLY A 176 15.22 -5.68 19.89
CA GLY A 176 16.02 -5.91 21.11
C GLY A 176 16.95 -7.12 21.09
N SER A 177 17.06 -7.83 19.96
CA SER A 177 17.96 -8.99 19.82
C SER A 177 19.42 -8.62 19.53
N GLY A 178 19.78 -7.33 19.55
CA GLY A 178 21.14 -6.84 19.26
C GLY A 178 21.59 -7.06 17.80
N GLN A 179 20.65 -7.35 16.88
CA GLN A 179 20.96 -7.51 15.46
C GLN A 179 21.36 -6.20 14.80
N ASP A 180 22.00 -6.32 13.63
CA ASP A 180 22.41 -5.19 12.81
C ASP A 180 21.21 -4.25 12.51
N ALA A 181 21.38 -2.99 12.88
CA ALA A 181 20.36 -1.96 12.79
C ALA A 181 19.90 -1.73 11.34
N LEU A 182 20.78 -1.92 10.36
CA LEU A 182 20.44 -1.76 8.94
C LEU A 182 19.51 -2.87 8.45
N ALA A 183 19.79 -4.14 8.80
CA ALA A 183 18.93 -5.28 8.48
C ALA A 183 17.52 -5.14 9.08
N VAL A 184 17.44 -4.70 10.34
CA VAL A 184 16.15 -4.43 11.02
C VAL A 184 15.42 -3.26 10.35
N SER A 185 16.12 -2.19 10.00
CA SER A 185 15.54 -1.02 9.34
C SER A 185 14.97 -1.37 7.97
N PHE A 186 15.70 -2.14 7.16
CA PHE A 186 15.23 -2.62 5.85
C PHE A 186 13.93 -3.43 5.98
N SER A 187 13.90 -4.37 6.92
CA SER A 187 12.73 -5.23 7.17
C SER A 187 11.54 -4.44 7.73
N LEU A 188 11.80 -3.44 8.58
CA LEU A 188 10.79 -2.54 9.10
C LEU A 188 10.15 -1.73 7.97
N THR A 189 10.93 -1.23 7.02
CA THR A 189 10.39 -0.49 5.87
C THR A 189 9.48 -1.35 4.99
N ALA A 190 9.89 -2.59 4.67
CA ALA A 190 9.02 -3.51 3.93
C ALA A 190 7.72 -3.79 4.70
N THR A 191 7.82 -3.96 6.02
CA THR A 191 6.66 -4.15 6.90
C THR A 191 5.74 -2.93 6.89
N VAL A 192 6.28 -1.73 7.08
CA VAL A 192 5.51 -0.48 7.04
C VAL A 192 4.83 -0.31 5.69
N PHE A 193 5.51 -0.60 4.58
CA PHE A 193 4.91 -0.49 3.25
C PHE A 193 3.77 -1.51 3.02
N SER A 194 3.93 -2.74 3.52
CA SER A 194 2.89 -3.77 3.45
C SER A 194 1.64 -3.36 4.25
N TRP A 195 1.80 -2.83 5.47
CA TRP A 195 0.68 -2.36 6.29
C TRP A 195 0.07 -1.07 5.78
N LEU A 196 0.87 -0.16 5.23
CA LEU A 196 0.37 1.02 4.52
C LEU A 196 -0.54 0.61 3.37
N THR A 197 -0.20 -0.46 2.64
CA THR A 197 -1.05 -1.02 1.58
C THR A 197 -2.36 -1.58 2.14
N VAL A 198 -2.34 -2.33 3.25
CA VAL A 198 -3.54 -2.84 3.92
C VAL A 198 -4.45 -1.70 4.39
N VAL A 199 -3.88 -0.68 5.03
CA VAL A 199 -4.63 0.49 5.50
C VAL A 199 -5.22 1.26 4.32
N ALA A 200 -4.45 1.48 3.26
CA ALA A 200 -4.93 2.11 2.05
C ALA A 200 -6.09 1.32 1.43
N LEU A 201 -6.01 -0.01 1.37
CA LEU A 201 -7.07 -0.87 0.86
C LEU A 201 -8.35 -0.75 1.71
N CYS A 202 -8.21 -0.78 3.03
CA CYS A 202 -9.31 -0.63 3.99
C CYS A 202 -10.03 0.72 3.82
N CYS A 203 -9.26 1.81 3.69
CA CYS A 203 -9.82 3.14 3.52
C CYS A 203 -10.41 3.36 2.11
N ALA A 204 -9.78 2.82 1.08
CA ALA A 204 -10.12 3.08 -0.32
C ALA A 204 -11.36 2.32 -0.80
N PHE A 205 -11.54 1.08 -0.36
CA PHE A 205 -12.56 0.15 -0.87
C PHE A 205 -13.61 -0.17 0.20
N HIS A 206 -14.24 0.87 0.75
CA HIS A 206 -15.42 0.74 1.60
C HIS A 206 -16.66 0.33 0.78
N ARG A 207 -17.78 -0.04 1.44
CA ARG A 207 -19.02 -0.51 0.79
C ARG A 207 -19.52 0.40 -0.34
N ASP A 208 -19.45 1.72 -0.13
CA ASP A 208 -19.96 2.71 -1.09
C ASP A 208 -18.93 3.15 -2.15
N ALA A 209 -17.73 2.55 -2.17
CA ALA A 209 -16.70 2.87 -3.14
C ALA A 209 -17.02 2.24 -4.51
N PRO A 210 -16.60 2.86 -5.62
CA PRO A 210 -16.70 2.23 -6.93
C PRO A 210 -15.86 0.95 -6.97
N PRO A 211 -16.23 -0.03 -7.81
CA PRO A 211 -15.48 -1.27 -7.96
C PRO A 211 -14.06 -0.98 -8.45
N ALA A 212 -13.09 -1.79 -8.02
CA ALA A 212 -11.72 -1.65 -8.46
C ALA A 212 -11.64 -1.93 -9.97
N ARG A 213 -11.18 -0.92 -10.72
CA ARG A 213 -10.87 -1.06 -12.13
C ARG A 213 -9.48 -0.51 -12.33
N LEU A 214 -8.59 -1.32 -12.87
CA LEU A 214 -7.37 -0.77 -13.45
C LEU A 214 -7.83 0.19 -14.54
N PRO A 215 -7.35 1.44 -14.55
CA PRO A 215 -7.58 2.26 -15.73
C PRO A 215 -7.01 1.46 -16.91
N LEU A 216 -7.86 1.13 -17.89
CA LEU A 216 -7.48 0.49 -19.15
C LEU A 216 -6.46 1.33 -19.96
N ALA A 217 -6.11 2.51 -19.45
CA ALA A 217 -4.96 3.28 -19.88
C ALA A 217 -3.64 2.49 -19.69
N SER A 218 -2.64 2.90 -20.47
CA SER A 218 -1.33 2.25 -20.60
C SER A 218 -0.57 1.91 -19.31
N PRO A 219 -0.61 2.66 -18.18
CA PRO A 219 0.31 2.40 -17.08
C PRO A 219 -0.12 1.26 -16.16
N GLY A 220 -1.41 0.96 -16.02
CA GLY A 220 -1.88 -0.17 -15.21
C GLY A 220 -1.53 -1.51 -15.87
N LEU A 221 -1.71 -1.58 -17.19
CA LEU A 221 -1.27 -2.71 -18.01
C LEU A 221 0.25 -2.79 -18.11
N ALA A 222 0.95 -1.66 -18.22
CA ALA A 222 2.40 -1.65 -18.18
C ALA A 222 2.93 -2.13 -16.83
N LEU A 223 2.35 -1.69 -15.70
CA LEU A 223 2.73 -2.18 -14.39
C LEU A 223 2.47 -3.69 -14.27
N MET A 224 1.29 -4.16 -14.66
CA MET A 224 0.96 -5.59 -14.62
C MET A 224 1.88 -6.41 -15.54
N GLY A 225 2.08 -5.97 -16.78
CA GLY A 225 2.93 -6.63 -17.76
C GLY A 225 4.40 -6.64 -17.35
N THR A 226 4.90 -5.53 -16.80
CA THR A 226 6.28 -5.43 -16.28
C THR A 226 6.47 -6.28 -15.04
N CYS A 227 5.51 -6.31 -14.12
CA CYS A 227 5.51 -7.25 -12.99
C CYS A 227 5.66 -8.71 -13.45
N VAL A 228 4.93 -9.14 -14.50
CA VAL A 228 5.00 -10.51 -15.04
C VAL A 228 6.32 -10.75 -15.79
N LEU A 229 6.71 -9.86 -16.69
CA LEU A 229 7.94 -9.98 -17.48
C LEU A 229 9.19 -9.94 -16.60
N MET A 230 9.18 -9.16 -15.52
CA MET A 230 10.32 -9.05 -14.63
C MET A 230 10.52 -10.31 -13.80
N GLY A 231 9.43 -10.93 -13.30
CA GLY A 231 9.51 -12.25 -12.69
C GLY A 231 10.14 -13.30 -13.62
N ALA A 232 9.90 -13.21 -14.93
CA ALA A 232 10.56 -14.08 -15.92
C ALA A 232 12.03 -13.72 -16.13
N SER A 233 12.38 -12.43 -16.22
CA SER A 233 13.76 -11.98 -16.42
C SER A 233 14.69 -12.38 -15.28
N THR A 234 14.17 -12.44 -14.05
CA THR A 234 14.93 -12.82 -12.85
C THR A 234 15.24 -14.32 -12.80
N VAL A 235 14.44 -15.16 -13.48
CA VAL A 235 14.75 -16.59 -13.65
C VAL A 235 15.86 -16.79 -14.67
N VAL A 236 15.89 -15.94 -15.72
CA VAL A 236 16.88 -16.03 -16.80
C VAL A 236 18.23 -15.44 -16.40
N TRP A 237 18.26 -14.36 -15.60
CA TRP A 237 19.49 -13.68 -15.20
C TRP A 237 19.83 -13.88 -13.71
N GLN A 238 20.24 -15.11 -13.38
CA GLN A 238 20.67 -15.47 -12.03
C GLN A 238 21.95 -14.68 -11.65
N GLY A 239 21.85 -13.83 -10.62
CA GLY A 239 22.96 -13.04 -10.06
C GLY A 239 22.99 -11.55 -10.44
N GLY A 240 22.16 -11.10 -11.38
CA GLY A 240 22.05 -9.68 -11.76
C GLY A 240 20.95 -8.90 -11.03
N ALA A 241 20.06 -9.59 -10.31
CA ALA A 241 18.86 -9.02 -9.69
C ALA A 241 18.83 -9.25 -8.19
N ASP A 242 18.67 -8.17 -7.41
CA ASP A 242 18.33 -8.24 -5.99
C ASP A 242 16.83 -8.53 -5.80
N PRO A 243 16.38 -9.00 -4.61
CA PRO A 243 14.96 -9.30 -4.34
C PRO A 243 14.02 -8.13 -4.65
N GLY A 244 14.57 -6.94 -4.61
CA GLY A 244 13.86 -5.73 -4.85
C GLY A 244 13.82 -5.26 -6.31
N TRP A 245 14.72 -5.75 -7.16
CA TRP A 245 14.92 -5.32 -8.54
C TRP A 245 13.60 -5.20 -9.31
N ALA A 246 12.76 -6.22 -9.19
CA ALA A 246 11.47 -6.31 -9.88
C ALA A 246 10.53 -5.15 -9.52
N GLY A 247 10.44 -4.79 -8.24
CA GLY A 247 9.55 -3.73 -7.79
C GLY A 247 9.97 -2.34 -8.31
N GLY A 248 11.26 -2.05 -8.26
CA GLY A 248 11.83 -0.80 -8.78
C GLY A 248 11.64 -0.67 -10.28
N VAL A 249 11.96 -1.71 -11.07
CA VAL A 249 11.81 -1.69 -12.53
C VAL A 249 10.34 -1.57 -12.93
N ALA A 250 9.44 -2.31 -12.27
CA ALA A 250 8.00 -2.25 -12.54
C ALA A 250 7.45 -0.83 -12.34
N PHE A 251 7.84 -0.16 -11.26
CA PHE A 251 7.50 1.25 -11.04
C PHE A 251 8.06 2.16 -12.14
N VAL A 252 9.35 2.06 -12.44
CA VAL A 252 10.02 2.89 -13.47
C VAL A 252 9.31 2.76 -14.82
N ALA A 253 9.01 1.52 -15.23
CA ALA A 253 8.31 1.27 -16.48
C ALA A 253 6.88 1.84 -16.49
N ALA A 254 6.12 1.65 -15.42
CA ALA A 254 4.77 2.21 -15.31
C ALA A 254 4.76 3.75 -15.35
N ALA A 255 5.69 4.39 -14.62
CA ALA A 255 5.85 5.84 -14.62
C ALA A 255 6.31 6.38 -15.99
N ALA A 256 7.26 5.72 -16.64
CA ALA A 256 7.74 6.09 -17.97
C ALA A 256 6.62 5.95 -19.03
N VAL A 257 5.89 4.83 -19.03
CA VAL A 257 4.76 4.63 -19.94
C VAL A 257 3.68 5.68 -19.74
N TRP A 258 3.39 6.06 -18.49
CA TRP A 258 2.47 7.15 -18.20
C TRP A 258 2.97 8.49 -18.75
N LEU A 259 4.24 8.84 -18.51
CA LEU A 259 4.84 10.09 -19.01
C LEU A 259 4.85 10.14 -20.53
N VAL A 260 5.21 9.05 -21.21
CA VAL A 260 5.20 8.97 -22.68
C VAL A 260 3.77 9.10 -23.22
N ALA A 261 2.80 8.41 -22.62
CA ALA A 261 1.40 8.55 -23.00
C ALA A 261 0.89 9.98 -22.79
N ARG A 262 1.32 10.64 -21.70
CA ARG A 262 0.99 12.03 -21.39
C ARG A 262 1.59 13.01 -22.41
N CYS A 263 2.84 12.79 -22.82
CA CYS A 263 3.50 13.61 -23.83
C CYS A 263 2.86 13.44 -25.22
N ARG A 264 2.38 12.23 -25.55
CA ARG A 264 1.71 11.95 -26.84
C ARG A 264 0.28 12.48 -26.89
N SER A 265 -0.41 12.50 -25.76
CA SER A 265 -1.79 12.99 -25.65
C SER A 265 -1.87 14.12 -24.62
N PRO A 266 -1.42 15.35 -24.98
CA PRO A 266 -1.50 16.53 -24.14
C PRO A 266 -2.94 17.06 -24.06
N GLN A 267 -3.92 16.22 -23.73
CA GLN A 267 -5.25 16.70 -23.44
C GLN A 267 -5.23 17.49 -22.12
N PRO A 268 -5.78 18.72 -22.08
CA PRO A 268 -5.58 19.65 -20.97
C PRO A 268 -6.23 19.26 -19.62
N ALA A 269 -6.98 18.17 -19.52
CA ALA A 269 -7.71 17.79 -18.30
C ALA A 269 -7.60 16.29 -17.95
N GLY A 270 -6.37 15.75 -17.86
CA GLY A 270 -6.17 14.42 -17.27
C GLY A 270 -6.41 14.44 -15.76
N ASP A 271 -7.09 13.42 -15.23
CA ASP A 271 -7.35 13.26 -13.80
C ASP A 271 -6.02 13.29 -13.00
N PRO A 272 -5.83 14.27 -12.08
CA PRO A 272 -4.60 14.39 -11.30
C PRO A 272 -4.39 13.22 -10.32
N ALA A 273 -5.38 12.36 -10.11
CA ALA A 273 -5.29 11.28 -9.14
C ALA A 273 -4.19 10.26 -9.47
N LEU A 274 -4.02 9.91 -10.74
CA LEU A 274 -3.06 8.89 -11.16
C LEU A 274 -1.59 9.31 -10.97
N PRO A 275 -1.12 10.49 -11.43
CA PRO A 275 0.26 10.89 -11.17
C PRO A 275 0.57 11.05 -9.67
N VAL A 276 -0.38 11.51 -8.87
CA VAL A 276 -0.20 11.61 -7.41
C VAL A 276 -0.11 10.23 -6.77
N ALA A 277 -0.94 9.27 -7.19
CA ALA A 277 -0.88 7.89 -6.70
C ALA A 277 0.44 7.21 -7.09
N LEU A 278 0.90 7.39 -8.34
CA LEU A 278 2.20 6.90 -8.79
C LEU A 278 3.35 7.58 -8.03
N ALA A 279 3.28 8.89 -7.78
CA ALA A 279 4.29 9.58 -6.97
C ALA A 279 4.37 8.99 -5.55
N ALA A 280 3.23 8.77 -4.90
CA ALA A 280 3.18 8.16 -3.56
C ALA A 280 3.74 6.74 -3.55
N LEU A 281 3.43 5.93 -4.58
CA LEU A 281 4.02 4.60 -4.76
C LEU A 281 5.53 4.68 -4.97
N GLY A 282 5.98 5.61 -5.82
CA GLY A 282 7.40 5.85 -6.11
C GLY A 282 8.20 6.25 -4.88
N LEU A 283 7.62 7.05 -3.98
CA LEU A 283 8.24 7.40 -2.69
C LEU A 283 8.42 6.16 -1.79
N ALA A 284 7.40 5.29 -1.72
CA ALA A 284 7.52 4.06 -0.94
C ALA A 284 8.62 3.13 -1.49
N VAL A 285 8.65 2.94 -2.82
CA VAL A 285 9.67 2.14 -3.50
C VAL A 285 11.06 2.78 -3.37
N LEU A 286 11.16 4.11 -3.39
CA LEU A 286 12.42 4.84 -3.21
C LEU A 286 13.00 4.59 -1.81
N VAL A 287 12.18 4.66 -0.76
CA VAL A 287 12.64 4.42 0.62
C VAL A 287 13.20 3.00 0.74
N GLU A 288 12.47 2.01 0.21
CA GLU A 288 12.92 0.62 0.17
C GLU A 288 14.24 0.46 -0.61
N ARG A 289 14.37 1.11 -1.77
CA ARG A 289 15.62 1.12 -2.57
C ARG A 289 16.78 1.75 -1.81
N THR A 290 16.56 2.88 -1.14
CA THR A 290 17.65 3.58 -0.43
C THR A 290 18.20 2.74 0.72
N LEU A 291 17.33 2.01 1.42
CA LEU A 291 17.76 1.09 2.47
C LEU A 291 18.41 -0.17 1.91
N SER A 292 17.93 -0.68 0.77
CA SER A 292 18.59 -1.78 0.05
C SER A 292 20.02 -1.40 -0.34
N LEU A 293 20.21 -0.18 -0.86
CA LEU A 293 21.53 0.33 -1.23
C LEU A 293 22.45 0.46 -0.01
N ALA A 294 21.94 0.99 1.11
CA ALA A 294 22.70 1.11 2.35
C ALA A 294 23.11 -0.28 2.89
N PHE A 295 22.19 -1.23 2.89
CA PHE A 295 22.44 -2.61 3.30
C PHE A 295 23.48 -3.30 2.39
N LEU A 296 23.37 -3.15 1.07
CA LEU A 296 24.36 -3.72 0.13
C LEU A 296 25.74 -3.08 0.30
N ALA A 297 25.81 -1.78 0.60
CA ALA A 297 27.06 -1.09 0.84
C ALA A 297 27.74 -1.60 2.11
N ASP A 298 26.97 -1.78 3.19
CA ASP A 298 27.46 -2.33 4.46
C ASP A 298 27.92 -3.80 4.32
N ALA A 299 27.18 -4.58 3.53
CA ALA A 299 27.54 -5.97 3.21
C ALA A 299 28.72 -6.09 2.22
N HIS A 300 29.36 -4.98 1.81
CA HIS A 300 30.47 -4.95 0.85
C HIS A 300 30.13 -5.68 -0.46
N ALA A 301 28.90 -5.52 -0.95
CA ALA A 301 28.43 -6.16 -2.17
C ALA A 301 29.27 -5.72 -3.41
N PRO A 302 29.31 -6.54 -4.46
CA PRO A 302 29.96 -6.19 -5.73
C PRO A 302 29.57 -4.79 -6.23
N GLY A 303 30.56 -3.99 -6.66
CA GLY A 303 30.35 -2.61 -7.10
C GLY A 303 29.34 -2.44 -8.24
N VAL A 304 29.14 -3.47 -9.07
CA VAL A 304 28.10 -3.49 -10.10
C VAL A 304 26.70 -3.43 -9.47
N LEU A 305 26.43 -4.21 -8.42
CA LEU A 305 25.13 -4.22 -7.74
C LEU A 305 24.85 -2.88 -7.04
N LEU A 306 25.87 -2.28 -6.42
CA LEU A 306 25.76 -0.95 -5.82
C LEU A 306 25.42 0.10 -6.88
N THR A 307 26.12 0.08 -8.02
CA THR A 307 25.91 1.02 -9.11
C THR A 307 24.50 0.88 -9.69
N VAL A 308 24.08 -0.35 -9.98
CA VAL A 308 22.76 -0.64 -10.54
C VAL A 308 21.64 -0.19 -9.57
N THR A 309 21.78 -0.50 -8.29
CA THR A 309 20.80 -0.09 -7.25
C THR A 309 20.76 1.43 -7.09
N ALA A 310 21.92 2.10 -7.09
CA ALA A 310 22.00 3.56 -6.99
C ALA A 310 21.39 4.26 -8.21
N VAL A 311 21.67 3.78 -9.43
CA VAL A 311 21.06 4.29 -10.66
C VAL A 311 19.54 4.11 -10.61
N GLN A 312 19.06 2.93 -10.22
CA GLN A 312 17.62 2.67 -10.10
C GLN A 312 16.96 3.62 -9.09
N ALA A 313 17.56 3.82 -7.91
CA ALA A 313 17.07 4.76 -6.91
C ALA A 313 17.02 6.21 -7.44
N GLY A 314 18.07 6.65 -8.16
CA GLY A 314 18.10 7.97 -8.79
C GLY A 314 16.99 8.17 -9.84
N VAL A 315 16.75 7.16 -10.68
CA VAL A 315 15.66 7.19 -11.68
C VAL A 315 14.29 7.25 -10.99
N ILE A 316 14.06 6.44 -9.94
CA ILE A 316 12.82 6.45 -9.17
C ILE A 316 12.59 7.84 -8.55
N ALA A 317 13.62 8.44 -7.94
CA ALA A 317 13.53 9.76 -7.35
C ALA A 317 13.15 10.83 -8.38
N ALA A 318 13.79 10.82 -9.55
CA ALA A 318 13.48 11.76 -10.64
C ALA A 318 12.04 11.61 -11.14
N LEU A 319 11.56 10.37 -11.34
CA LEU A 319 10.20 10.08 -11.78
C LEU A 319 9.16 10.48 -10.73
N ALA A 320 9.39 10.15 -9.45
CA ALA A 320 8.50 10.54 -8.35
C ALA A 320 8.40 12.07 -8.22
N ALA A 321 9.51 12.79 -8.37
CA ALA A 321 9.52 14.25 -8.38
C ALA A 321 8.73 14.83 -9.56
N ALA A 322 8.93 14.31 -10.77
CA ALA A 322 8.21 14.73 -11.97
C ALA A 322 6.69 14.50 -11.83
N LEU A 323 6.29 13.31 -11.36
CA LEU A 323 4.89 12.95 -11.12
C LEU A 323 4.25 13.84 -10.04
N THR A 324 4.97 14.16 -8.97
CA THR A 324 4.52 15.08 -7.92
C THR A 324 4.31 16.50 -8.47
N ALA A 325 5.25 16.99 -9.27
CA ALA A 325 5.16 18.30 -9.91
C ALA A 325 3.96 18.38 -10.88
N ILE A 326 3.71 17.33 -11.66
CA ILE A 326 2.56 17.30 -12.58
C ILE A 326 1.24 17.18 -11.80
N GLY A 327 1.19 16.29 -10.81
CA GLY A 327 -0.01 16.06 -9.99
C GLY A 327 -0.43 17.31 -9.20
N SER A 328 0.54 17.98 -8.56
CA SER A 328 0.29 19.23 -7.81
C SER A 328 -0.23 20.36 -8.70
N ARG A 329 0.33 20.52 -9.91
CA ARG A 329 -0.18 21.49 -10.90
C ARG A 329 -1.61 21.17 -11.36
N GLY A 330 -1.93 19.88 -11.52
CA GLY A 330 -3.30 19.46 -11.84
C GLY A 330 -4.29 19.76 -10.72
N LEU A 331 -3.87 19.57 -9.46
CA LEU A 331 -4.68 19.87 -8.29
C LEU A 331 -4.92 21.38 -8.10
N THR A 332 -3.93 22.23 -8.43
CA THR A 332 -4.12 23.68 -8.36
C THR A 332 -5.01 24.18 -9.48
N ALA A 333 -4.81 23.72 -10.72
CA ALA A 333 -5.67 24.10 -11.85
C ALA A 333 -7.16 23.77 -11.61
N ALA A 334 -7.44 22.59 -11.04
CA ALA A 334 -8.80 22.17 -10.71
C ALA A 334 -9.48 23.04 -9.64
N ARG A 335 -8.70 23.72 -8.77
CA ARG A 335 -9.25 24.64 -7.75
C ARG A 335 -9.70 25.98 -8.32
N TYR A 336 -9.07 26.45 -9.39
CA TYR A 336 -9.37 27.76 -9.99
C TYR A 336 -10.43 27.70 -11.09
N GLY A 337 -10.71 26.53 -11.65
CA GLY A 337 -11.73 26.36 -12.70
C GLY A 337 -13.18 26.19 -12.22
N THR A 338 -13.42 26.20 -10.91
CA THR A 338 -14.77 26.01 -10.32
C THR A 338 -15.27 27.22 -9.53
N GLY A 339 -14.79 28.42 -9.88
CA GLY A 339 -15.24 29.70 -9.33
C GLY A 339 -16.30 30.34 -10.21
#